data_AF-A0A7W1C1F0-F1
#
_entry.id   AF-A0A7W1C1F0-F1
#
_cell.length_a   1.000
_cell.length_b   1.000
_cell.length_c   1.000
_cell.angle_alpha   90.00
_cell.angle_beta   90.00
_cell.angle_gamma   90.00
#
_symmetry.space_group_name_H-M   'P 1'
#
loop_
_entity.id
_entity.type
_entity.pdbx_description
1 polymer ?
#
loop_
_entity_poly.entity_id
_entity_poly.type
_entity_poly.pdbx_seq_one_letter_code
_entity_poly.pdbx_strand_id
1 'polypeptide(L)'
;MRVVVPMFVLACLAPGTSPAAQLCTGNAPAGDSRSVHGVVRDISGARVPGAEISAAWTDWRVSGNSLIDQVRTASVVANAVGEYRFCALPRKSSITFRATLGGSTVAVVTVPPGRNTGAVTLPLEPAPTLPARARPAFVQGVVRDSGGAPIPSARISVGEGPAGLSDDAGRFELAVPQAGAVSLVVRRLGYRPRTLQVAAGPSPPVLDLILEPIAAVLRDVTVAARPGAFEMTSGFSERRRRGTGAFFDRAALDRMRPQTLTDVLRSVGGIQVHTVMTRWGHQTTPSSTRASGGAIGCSLDYYVNGHEYTPTSLGIDRDMAPDQIEAIEVYKASEIPPQFLGRRSRCGVVVIWTRYRAHELPR
;
A
#
# COMPACT_ATOMS: atom_id res chain seq x y z
N MET A 1 -18.88 -32.80 -6.78
CA MET A 1 -18.61 -31.81 -7.85
C MET A 1 -17.23 -31.22 -7.60
N ARG A 2 -16.21 -31.63 -8.38
CA ARG A 2 -14.82 -31.15 -8.22
C ARG A 2 -14.72 -29.75 -8.82
N VAL A 3 -14.34 -28.77 -8.01
CA VAL A 3 -13.98 -27.43 -8.49
C VAL A 3 -12.60 -27.54 -9.13
N VAL A 4 -12.57 -27.53 -10.46
CA VAL A 4 -11.34 -27.39 -11.23
C VAL A 4 -11.02 -25.91 -11.27
N VAL A 5 -9.99 -25.48 -10.54
CA VAL A 5 -9.43 -24.14 -10.66
C VAL A 5 -8.59 -24.12 -11.94
N PRO A 6 -8.91 -23.30 -12.97
CA PRO A 6 -8.01 -23.16 -14.10
C PRO A 6 -6.77 -22.40 -13.64
N MET A 7 -5.67 -23.12 -13.57
CA MET A 7 -4.33 -22.57 -13.40
C MET A 7 -3.99 -21.76 -14.66
N PHE A 8 -4.12 -20.42 -14.59
CA PHE A 8 -3.73 -19.55 -15.70
C PHE A 8 -2.20 -19.49 -15.80
N VAL A 9 -1.66 -20.22 -16.76
CA VAL A 9 -0.25 -20.21 -17.13
C VAL A 9 0.04 -18.90 -17.85
N LEU A 10 0.84 -18.03 -17.22
CA LEU A 10 1.43 -16.86 -17.86
C LEU A 10 2.51 -17.34 -18.85
N ALA A 11 2.11 -17.71 -20.08
CA ALA A 11 3.05 -18.07 -21.13
C ALA A 11 3.75 -16.80 -21.64
N CYS A 12 4.93 -16.53 -21.09
CA CYS A 12 5.88 -15.61 -21.71
C CYS A 12 6.40 -16.32 -22.98
N LEU A 13 5.75 -16.11 -24.11
CA LEU A 13 6.27 -16.58 -25.39
C LEU A 13 7.64 -15.92 -25.63
N ALA A 14 8.62 -16.77 -25.98
CA ALA A 14 9.98 -16.39 -26.31
C ALA A 14 10.01 -15.29 -27.40
N PRO A 15 11.10 -14.50 -27.51
CA PRO A 15 11.22 -13.46 -28.51
C PRO A 15 11.30 -14.09 -29.91
N GLY A 16 10.14 -14.31 -30.52
CA GLY A 16 10.04 -14.51 -31.96
C GLY A 16 10.24 -13.15 -32.63
N THR A 17 11.18 -13.06 -33.56
CA THR A 17 11.33 -11.93 -34.47
C THR A 17 10.07 -11.80 -35.32
N SER A 18 9.05 -11.13 -34.81
CA SER A 18 7.90 -10.73 -35.60
C SER A 18 8.28 -9.51 -36.44
N PRO A 19 7.85 -9.42 -37.71
CA PRO A 19 8.08 -8.26 -38.60
C PRO A 19 7.45 -6.94 -38.08
N ALA A 20 6.77 -6.98 -36.93
CA ALA A 20 6.15 -5.87 -36.23
C ALA A 20 7.15 -4.91 -35.51
N ALA A 21 8.44 -5.26 -35.39
CA ALA A 21 9.46 -4.39 -34.79
C ALA A 21 9.78 -3.14 -35.63
N GLN A 22 9.32 -3.07 -36.88
CA GLN A 22 9.81 -2.13 -37.89
C GLN A 22 8.93 -0.86 -38.11
N LEU A 23 7.92 -0.62 -37.26
CA LEU A 23 6.86 0.37 -37.52
C LEU A 23 6.74 1.52 -36.49
N CYS A 24 7.64 1.63 -35.50
CA CYS A 24 7.72 2.84 -34.67
C CYS A 24 8.59 3.88 -35.40
N THR A 25 8.05 4.51 -36.44
CA THR A 25 8.69 5.61 -37.15
C THR A 25 7.98 6.93 -36.84
N GLY A 26 8.71 7.89 -36.27
CA GLY A 26 8.20 9.21 -35.92
C GLY A 26 7.90 9.38 -34.43
N ASN A 27 8.58 10.34 -33.81
CA ASN A 27 8.54 10.73 -32.39
C ASN A 27 9.09 9.70 -31.40
N ALA A 28 10.41 9.50 -31.45
CA ALA A 28 11.14 9.04 -30.26
C ALA A 28 11.07 10.14 -29.19
N PRO A 29 10.45 9.91 -28.01
CA PRO A 29 10.63 10.82 -26.89
C PRO A 29 12.07 10.72 -26.41
N ALA A 30 12.69 11.86 -26.09
CA ALA A 30 14.02 11.90 -25.50
C ALA A 30 14.07 11.06 -24.21
N GLY A 31 14.85 9.98 -24.21
CA GLY A 31 15.16 9.19 -23.01
C GLY A 31 14.90 7.67 -23.11
N ASP A 32 14.98 7.03 -21.94
CA ASP A 32 14.99 5.58 -21.67
C ASP A 32 13.61 4.92 -21.91
N SER A 33 13.12 4.99 -23.15
CA SER A 33 11.80 4.51 -23.59
C SER A 33 11.83 3.08 -24.15
N ARG A 34 10.70 2.36 -24.06
CA ARG A 34 10.47 1.05 -24.66
C ARG A 34 9.19 1.02 -25.49
N SER A 35 9.20 0.18 -26.51
CA SER A 35 7.98 -0.24 -27.20
C SER A 35 7.38 -1.46 -26.51
N VAL A 36 6.05 -1.49 -26.45
CA VAL A 36 5.28 -2.66 -26.00
C VAL A 36 4.24 -2.92 -27.07
N HIS A 37 4.20 -4.14 -27.59
CA HIS A 37 3.18 -4.59 -28.52
C HIS A 37 2.47 -5.81 -27.96
N GLY A 38 1.33 -6.15 -28.55
CA GLY A 38 0.54 -7.27 -28.07
C GLY A 38 -0.70 -7.52 -28.87
N VAL A 39 -1.41 -8.55 -28.45
CA VAL A 39 -2.71 -8.94 -29.00
C VAL A 39 -3.73 -8.93 -27.88
N VAL A 40 -4.92 -8.44 -28.20
CA VAL A 40 -6.08 -8.55 -27.33
C VAL A 40 -6.81 -9.84 -27.70
N ARG A 41 -7.01 -10.71 -26.72
CA ARG A 41 -7.69 -12.00 -26.92
C ARG A 41 -8.82 -12.14 -25.92
N ASP A 42 -9.92 -12.80 -26.28
CA ASP A 42 -10.94 -13.19 -25.30
C ASP A 42 -10.59 -14.52 -24.60
N ILE A 43 -11.46 -14.98 -23.70
CA ILE A 43 -11.32 -16.25 -22.98
C ILE A 43 -11.31 -17.49 -23.88
N SER A 44 -11.87 -17.39 -25.08
CA SER A 44 -11.82 -18.46 -26.09
C SER A 44 -10.49 -18.47 -26.84
N GLY A 45 -9.65 -17.45 -26.63
CA GLY A 45 -8.40 -17.22 -27.34
C GLY A 45 -8.58 -16.47 -28.66
N ALA A 46 -9.81 -16.07 -29.02
CA ALA A 46 -10.10 -15.33 -30.25
C ALA A 46 -9.59 -13.88 -30.13
N ARG A 47 -9.11 -13.32 -31.24
CA ARG A 47 -8.57 -11.95 -31.28
C ARG A 47 -9.71 -10.95 -31.28
N VAL A 48 -9.58 -9.88 -30.49
CA VAL A 48 -10.65 -8.88 -30.34
C VAL A 48 -10.23 -7.53 -30.94
N PRO A 49 -10.77 -7.15 -32.11
CA PRO A 49 -10.51 -5.85 -32.72
C PRO A 49 -11.28 -4.73 -32.00
N GLY A 50 -10.81 -3.48 -32.14
CA GLY A 50 -11.53 -2.30 -31.64
C GLY A 50 -11.52 -2.11 -30.13
N ALA A 51 -10.82 -2.96 -29.37
CA ALA A 51 -10.60 -2.72 -27.95
C ALA A 51 -9.71 -1.49 -27.75
N GLU A 52 -10.06 -0.60 -26.83
CA GLU A 52 -9.18 0.49 -26.39
C GLU A 52 -8.27 -0.02 -25.27
N ILE A 53 -6.97 0.06 -25.47
CA ILE A 53 -5.94 -0.26 -24.48
C ILE A 53 -5.40 1.06 -23.92
N SER A 54 -5.54 1.27 -22.62
CA SER A 54 -4.88 2.36 -21.90
C SER A 54 -3.69 1.83 -21.09
N ALA A 55 -2.53 2.44 -21.24
CA ALA A 55 -1.36 2.26 -20.40
C ALA A 55 -1.28 3.41 -19.40
N ALA A 56 -1.23 3.09 -18.11
CA ALA A 56 -1.05 4.06 -17.03
C ALA A 56 0.27 3.80 -16.29
N TRP A 57 1.03 4.85 -16.04
CA TRP A 57 2.26 4.80 -15.25
C TRP A 57 2.42 6.06 -14.42
N THR A 58 3.17 5.94 -13.33
CA THR A 58 3.54 7.09 -12.52
C THR A 58 4.89 7.62 -13.01
N ASP A 59 4.89 8.87 -13.46
CA ASP A 59 6.09 9.67 -13.70
C ASP A 59 6.41 10.42 -12.42
N TRP A 60 7.61 10.19 -11.87
CA TRP A 60 8.06 10.86 -10.65
C TRP A 60 8.91 12.05 -11.05
N ARG A 61 8.45 13.26 -10.72
CA ARG A 61 9.21 14.48 -10.97
C ARG A 61 9.71 15.06 -9.67
N VAL A 62 11.01 15.31 -9.62
CA VAL A 62 11.63 16.09 -8.56
C VAL A 62 11.39 17.57 -8.86
N SER A 63 10.70 18.25 -7.96
CA SER A 63 10.57 19.71 -7.96
C SER A 63 11.09 20.22 -6.62
N GLY A 64 12.31 20.78 -6.62
CA GLY A 64 13.02 21.13 -5.38
C GLY A 64 13.27 19.89 -4.51
N ASN A 65 12.85 19.96 -3.24
CA ASN A 65 12.93 18.84 -2.28
C ASN A 65 11.68 17.93 -2.27
N SER A 66 10.73 18.15 -3.19
CA SER A 66 9.47 17.42 -3.24
C SER A 66 9.40 16.50 -4.45
N LEU A 67 8.90 15.28 -4.23
CA LEU A 67 8.59 14.33 -5.29
C LEU A 67 7.10 14.42 -5.61
N ILE A 68 6.82 14.79 -6.84
CA ILE A 68 5.47 14.92 -7.36
C ILE A 68 5.19 13.67 -8.19
N ASP A 69 4.11 12.96 -7.85
CA ASP A 69 3.58 11.89 -8.66
C ASP A 69 2.72 12.49 -9.78
N GLN A 70 2.99 12.13 -11.03
CA GLN A 70 2.08 12.43 -12.12
C GLN A 70 1.69 11.12 -12.77
N VAL A 71 0.42 10.73 -12.59
CA VAL A 71 -0.15 9.63 -13.36
C VAL A 71 -0.25 10.08 -14.81
N ARG A 72 0.52 9.43 -15.66
CA ARG A 72 0.47 9.60 -17.10
C ARG A 72 -0.30 8.43 -17.69
N THR A 73 -1.13 8.75 -18.67
CA THR A 73 -1.91 7.76 -19.41
C THR A 73 -1.64 7.92 -20.90
N ALA A 74 -1.53 6.81 -21.61
CA ALA A 74 -1.57 6.76 -23.06
C ALA A 74 -2.62 5.71 -23.46
N SER A 75 -3.41 6.00 -24.49
CA SER A 75 -4.38 5.05 -25.03
C SER A 75 -4.09 4.75 -26.49
N VAL A 76 -4.37 3.53 -26.91
CA VAL A 76 -4.34 3.08 -28.30
C VAL A 76 -5.52 2.14 -28.54
N VAL A 77 -6.03 2.09 -29.77
CA VAL A 77 -7.11 1.17 -30.15
C VAL A 77 -6.51 -0.02 -30.90
N ALA A 78 -6.94 -1.24 -30.56
CA ALA A 78 -6.56 -2.45 -31.25
C ALA A 78 -7.05 -2.41 -32.70
N ASN A 79 -6.17 -2.75 -33.64
CA ASN A 79 -6.50 -2.74 -35.07
C ASN A 79 -7.53 -3.83 -35.45
N ALA A 80 -7.87 -3.93 -36.74
CA ALA A 80 -8.81 -4.91 -37.27
C ALA A 80 -8.43 -6.39 -37.00
N VAL A 81 -7.18 -6.67 -36.62
CA VAL A 81 -6.66 -8.01 -36.31
C VAL A 81 -6.40 -8.18 -34.78
N GLY A 82 -6.90 -7.26 -33.96
CA GLY A 82 -6.80 -7.30 -32.49
C GLY A 82 -5.40 -7.00 -31.95
N GLU A 83 -4.54 -6.35 -32.74
CA GLU A 83 -3.18 -5.98 -32.34
C GLU A 83 -3.09 -4.54 -31.86
N TYR A 84 -2.28 -4.31 -30.83
CA TYR A 84 -1.99 -2.98 -30.29
C TYR A 84 -0.49 -2.76 -30.10
N ARG A 85 -0.09 -1.49 -30.09
CA ARG A 85 1.30 -1.09 -29.90
C ARG A 85 1.41 0.27 -29.22
N PHE A 86 2.30 0.36 -28.24
CA PHE A 86 2.81 1.59 -27.67
C PHE A 86 4.28 1.74 -28.02
N CYS A 87 4.69 2.89 -28.55
CA CYS A 87 6.08 3.14 -28.95
C CYS A 87 6.92 3.91 -27.90
N ALA A 88 6.27 4.55 -26.93
CA ALA A 88 6.88 5.59 -26.08
C ALA A 88 6.59 5.38 -24.58
N LEU A 89 6.80 4.17 -24.06
CA LEU A 89 6.54 3.85 -22.66
C LEU A 89 7.82 3.86 -21.82
N PRO A 90 7.79 4.26 -20.55
CA PRO A 90 8.99 4.30 -19.71
C PRO A 90 9.53 2.89 -19.39
N ARG A 91 10.86 2.72 -19.42
CA ARG A 91 11.52 1.44 -19.05
C ARG A 91 11.61 1.21 -17.54
N LYS A 92 11.76 2.28 -16.77
CA LYS A 92 12.06 2.26 -15.32
C LYS A 92 10.82 2.32 -14.43
N SER A 93 9.62 2.44 -15.01
CA SER A 93 8.37 2.51 -14.27
C SER A 93 7.52 1.25 -14.49
N SER A 94 6.79 0.84 -13.45
CA SER A 94 5.72 -0.15 -13.60
C SER A 94 4.59 0.43 -14.46
N ILE A 95 4.13 -0.33 -15.44
CA ILE A 95 3.07 0.11 -16.36
C ILE A 95 1.87 -0.79 -16.17
N THR A 96 0.71 -0.20 -15.93
CA THR A 96 -0.56 -0.92 -15.86
C THR A 96 -1.31 -0.74 -17.16
N PHE A 97 -1.49 -1.82 -17.91
CA PHE A 97 -2.31 -1.86 -19.10
C PHE A 97 -3.73 -2.25 -18.72
N ARG A 98 -4.70 -1.57 -19.31
CA ARG A 98 -6.12 -1.85 -19.17
C ARG A 98 -6.72 -1.93 -20.56
N ALA A 99 -7.45 -2.99 -20.86
CA ALA A 99 -8.25 -3.09 -22.08
C ALA A 99 -9.73 -2.83 -21.77
N THR A 100 -10.35 -2.02 -22.62
CA THR A 100 -11.77 -1.67 -22.57
C THR A 100 -12.41 -1.94 -23.92
N LEU A 101 -13.64 -2.46 -23.91
CA LEU A 101 -14.43 -2.68 -25.12
C LEU A 101 -15.84 -2.18 -24.82
N GLY A 102 -16.37 -1.24 -25.62
CA GLY A 102 -17.68 -0.65 -25.39
C GLY A 102 -17.84 0.04 -24.02
N GLY A 103 -16.76 0.62 -23.47
CA GLY A 103 -16.77 1.33 -22.19
C GLY A 103 -16.65 0.45 -20.93
N SER A 104 -16.73 -0.88 -21.05
CA SER A 104 -16.48 -1.81 -19.94
C SER A 104 -14.99 -2.11 -19.84
N THR A 105 -14.44 -2.16 -18.63
CA THR A 105 -13.05 -2.60 -18.37
C THR A 105 -13.01 -4.11 -18.23
N VAL A 106 -12.15 -4.76 -19.01
CA VAL A 106 -12.28 -6.19 -19.29
C VAL A 106 -10.98 -6.97 -18.98
N ALA A 107 -9.84 -6.27 -18.84
CA ALA A 107 -8.56 -6.86 -18.46
C ALA A 107 -7.63 -5.82 -17.82
N VAL A 108 -6.84 -6.21 -16.81
CA VAL A 108 -5.76 -5.39 -16.23
C VAL A 108 -4.48 -6.22 -16.12
N VAL A 109 -3.38 -5.75 -16.70
CA VAL A 109 -2.07 -6.40 -16.63
C VAL A 109 -1.02 -5.38 -16.23
N THR A 110 -0.26 -5.66 -15.16
CA THR A 110 0.85 -4.82 -14.71
C THR A 110 2.18 -5.41 -15.15
N VAL A 111 2.98 -4.60 -15.85
CA VAL A 111 4.33 -4.95 -16.29
C VAL A 111 5.35 -4.25 -15.39
N PRO A 112 6.19 -4.99 -14.64
CA PRO A 112 7.22 -4.41 -13.78
C PRO A 112 8.35 -3.76 -14.59
N PRO A 113 9.17 -2.89 -13.97
CA PRO A 113 10.30 -2.22 -14.62
C PRO A 113 11.38 -3.22 -15.09
N GLY A 114 12.14 -2.83 -16.10
CA GLY A 114 13.31 -3.58 -16.59
C GLY A 114 13.03 -4.85 -17.41
N ARG A 115 11.77 -5.30 -17.49
CA ARG A 115 11.41 -6.43 -18.37
C ARG A 115 11.27 -5.95 -19.81
N ASN A 116 12.10 -6.44 -20.73
CA ASN A 116 11.87 -6.30 -22.17
C ASN A 116 10.66 -7.19 -22.55
N THR A 117 9.45 -6.68 -22.34
CA THR A 117 8.23 -7.37 -22.75
C THR A 117 7.97 -7.11 -24.21
N GLY A 118 8.35 -8.06 -25.07
CA GLY A 118 8.02 -8.04 -26.49
C GLY A 118 6.51 -8.11 -26.72
N ALA A 119 5.80 -9.02 -26.04
CA ALA A 119 4.36 -9.19 -26.21
C ALA A 119 3.61 -9.18 -24.87
N VAL A 120 2.59 -8.33 -24.73
CA VAL A 120 1.61 -8.39 -23.63
C VAL A 120 0.27 -8.84 -24.19
N THR A 121 -0.20 -10.03 -23.80
CA THR A 121 -1.53 -10.51 -24.17
C THR A 121 -2.52 -10.06 -23.10
N LEU A 122 -3.60 -9.40 -23.51
CA LEU A 122 -4.67 -8.96 -22.60
C LEU A 122 -5.87 -9.90 -22.78
N PRO A 123 -6.13 -10.82 -21.83
CA PRO A 123 -7.32 -11.65 -21.85
C PRO A 123 -8.54 -10.80 -21.50
N LEU A 124 -9.42 -10.57 -22.46
CA LEU A 124 -10.74 -10.00 -22.27
C LEU A 124 -11.64 -11.08 -21.68
N GLU A 125 -11.83 -11.04 -20.37
CA GLU A 125 -12.89 -11.80 -19.73
C GLU A 125 -14.22 -11.13 -20.05
N PRO A 126 -15.22 -11.82 -20.66
CA PRO A 126 -16.54 -11.21 -20.80
C PRO A 126 -16.91 -10.66 -19.44
N ALA A 127 -17.26 -9.36 -19.39
CA ALA A 127 -17.71 -8.74 -18.17
C ALA A 127 -18.70 -9.72 -17.56
N PRO A 128 -18.52 -10.14 -16.28
CA PRO A 128 -19.44 -11.08 -15.69
C PRO A 128 -20.83 -10.57 -16.03
N THR A 129 -21.67 -11.41 -16.62
CA THR A 129 -23.10 -11.13 -16.75
C THR A 129 -23.58 -11.03 -15.32
N LEU A 130 -23.36 -9.86 -14.73
CA LEU A 130 -23.79 -9.53 -13.40
C LEU A 130 -25.30 -9.71 -13.48
N PRO A 131 -25.89 -10.61 -12.68
CA PRO A 131 -27.33 -10.65 -12.58
C PRO A 131 -27.82 -9.23 -12.36
N ALA A 132 -28.85 -8.86 -13.12
CA ALA A 132 -29.42 -7.53 -13.27
C ALA A 132 -29.22 -6.66 -12.01
N ARG A 133 -28.44 -5.58 -12.16
CA ARG A 133 -28.16 -4.58 -11.12
C ARG A 133 -27.69 -5.21 -9.80
N ALA A 134 -26.40 -5.51 -9.68
CA ALA A 134 -25.72 -5.32 -8.40
C ALA A 134 -25.86 -3.82 -8.06
N ARG A 135 -26.91 -3.47 -7.31
CA ARG A 135 -27.10 -2.11 -6.83
C ARG A 135 -25.82 -1.77 -6.04
N PRO A 136 -25.17 -0.64 -6.30
CA PRO A 136 -24.02 -0.24 -5.51
C PRO A 136 -24.47 -0.19 -4.04
N ALA A 137 -23.84 -1.03 -3.23
CA ALA A 137 -24.15 -1.16 -1.82
C ALA A 137 -23.05 -0.44 -1.05
N PHE A 138 -23.47 0.31 -0.05
CA PHE A 138 -22.57 1.11 0.76
C PHE A 138 -22.74 0.72 2.22
N VAL A 139 -21.72 1.01 3.00
CA VAL A 139 -21.76 1.10 4.46
C VAL A 139 -21.26 2.49 4.81
N GLN A 140 -22.04 3.24 5.58
CA GLN A 140 -21.67 4.58 5.99
C GLN A 140 -21.79 4.73 7.50
N GLY A 141 -21.00 5.61 8.08
CA GLY A 141 -21.06 5.86 9.51
C GLY A 141 -20.06 6.87 10.00
N VAL A 142 -20.01 7.01 11.32
CA VAL A 142 -19.06 7.85 12.04
C VAL A 142 -18.33 6.98 13.05
N VAL A 143 -17.01 7.10 13.09
CA VAL A 143 -16.15 6.46 14.08
C VAL A 143 -15.83 7.48 15.15
N ARG A 144 -16.13 7.15 16.40
CA ARG A 144 -15.83 7.99 17.58
C ARG A 144 -15.27 7.17 18.73
N ASP A 145 -14.64 7.83 19.67
CA ASP A 145 -14.19 7.20 20.91
C ASP A 145 -15.32 7.10 21.95
N SER A 146 -15.04 6.43 23.07
CA SER A 146 -15.99 6.33 24.19
C SER A 146 -16.32 7.67 24.85
N GLY A 147 -15.51 8.70 24.65
CA GLY A 147 -15.77 10.08 25.08
C GLY A 147 -16.56 10.91 24.08
N GLY A 148 -16.86 10.36 22.90
CA GLY A 148 -17.60 11.02 21.82
C GLY A 148 -16.73 11.79 20.82
N ALA A 149 -15.40 11.80 20.98
CA ALA A 149 -14.51 12.49 20.05
C ALA A 149 -14.41 11.71 18.71
N PRO A 150 -14.47 12.40 17.55
CA PRO A 150 -14.34 11.73 16.26
C PRO A 150 -12.93 11.12 16.11
N ILE A 151 -12.86 9.93 15.51
CA ILE A 151 -11.60 9.23 15.27
C ILE A 151 -11.26 9.30 13.78
N PRO A 152 -10.29 10.13 13.38
CA PRO A 152 -9.81 10.17 12.01
C PRO A 152 -8.89 8.99 11.68
N SER A 153 -8.79 8.67 10.39
CA SER A 153 -7.86 7.67 9.86
C SER A 153 -8.02 6.28 10.50
N ALA A 154 -9.23 5.93 10.93
CA ALA A 154 -9.59 4.57 11.29
C ALA A 154 -9.79 3.79 10.00
N ARG A 155 -9.19 2.60 9.90
CA ARG A 155 -9.35 1.70 8.75
C ARG A 155 -10.59 0.86 8.92
N ILE A 156 -11.49 0.94 7.94
CA ILE A 156 -12.73 0.18 7.87
C ILE A 156 -12.59 -0.81 6.72
N SER A 157 -12.74 -2.10 6.98
CA SER A 157 -12.58 -3.15 5.96
C SER A 157 -13.65 -4.23 6.07
N VAL A 158 -13.99 -4.85 4.94
CA VAL A 158 -14.88 -6.02 4.88
C VAL A 158 -14.07 -7.26 4.50
N GLY A 159 -13.77 -8.13 5.47
CA GLY A 159 -12.90 -9.31 5.25
C GLY A 159 -11.53 -8.92 4.66
N GLU A 160 -11.06 -9.65 3.63
CA GLU A 160 -9.90 -9.27 2.81
C GLU A 160 -10.27 -8.39 1.59
N GLY A 161 -11.50 -7.87 1.55
CA GLY A 161 -12.06 -7.13 0.43
C GLY A 161 -11.88 -5.61 0.53
N PRO A 162 -12.89 -4.82 0.10
CA PRO A 162 -12.81 -3.36 0.10
C PRO A 162 -12.48 -2.78 1.49
N ALA A 163 -11.66 -1.73 1.47
CA ALA A 163 -11.30 -0.97 2.67
C ALA A 163 -11.33 0.54 2.41
N GLY A 164 -11.71 1.29 3.43
CA GLY A 164 -11.79 2.75 3.44
C GLY A 164 -11.21 3.31 4.75
N LEU A 165 -11.12 4.63 4.82
CA LEU A 165 -10.63 5.36 5.99
C LEU A 165 -11.68 6.35 6.45
N SER A 166 -11.75 6.60 7.76
CA SER A 166 -12.52 7.72 8.30
C SER A 166 -11.81 9.05 8.06
N ASP A 167 -12.59 10.10 7.80
CA ASP A 167 -12.13 11.48 7.64
C ASP A 167 -11.86 12.19 8.98
N ASP A 168 -11.50 13.48 8.93
CA ASP A 168 -11.22 14.30 10.11
C ASP A 168 -12.41 14.46 11.06
N ALA A 169 -13.64 14.29 10.56
CA ALA A 169 -14.87 14.27 11.35
C ALA A 169 -15.27 12.84 11.78
N GLY A 170 -14.40 11.85 11.56
CA GLY A 170 -14.63 10.44 11.84
C GLY A 170 -15.59 9.76 10.87
N ARG A 171 -16.07 10.45 9.83
CA ARG A 171 -17.06 9.92 8.88
C ARG A 171 -16.41 8.99 7.89
N PHE A 172 -17.11 7.95 7.48
CA PHE A 172 -16.67 7.05 6.43
C PHE A 172 -17.84 6.62 5.55
N GLU A 173 -17.52 6.35 4.29
CA GLU A 173 -18.39 5.67 3.34
C GLU A 173 -17.55 4.61 2.61
N LEU A 174 -18.01 3.37 2.67
CA LEU A 174 -17.34 2.22 2.08
C LEU A 174 -18.28 1.54 1.08
N ALA A 175 -17.90 1.57 -0.19
CA ALA A 175 -18.56 0.78 -1.23
C ALA A 175 -18.22 -0.71 -1.05
N VAL A 176 -19.25 -1.56 -1.08
CA VAL A 176 -19.11 -3.02 -1.01
C VAL A 176 -19.72 -3.69 -2.24
N PRO A 177 -19.25 -4.88 -2.64
CA PRO A 177 -19.58 -5.45 -3.95
C PRO A 177 -21.03 -5.92 -4.06
N GLN A 178 -21.66 -6.28 -2.93
CA GLN A 178 -23.04 -6.79 -2.87
C GLN A 178 -23.76 -6.26 -1.63
N ALA A 179 -25.06 -5.98 -1.77
CA ALA A 179 -25.93 -5.68 -0.64
C ALA A 179 -26.16 -6.95 0.20
N GLY A 180 -26.22 -6.80 1.52
CA GLY A 180 -26.36 -7.92 2.45
C GLY A 180 -25.64 -7.70 3.76
N ALA A 181 -25.69 -8.70 4.65
CA ALA A 181 -24.94 -8.67 5.89
C ALA A 181 -23.44 -8.86 5.61
N VAL A 182 -22.61 -7.91 6.04
CA VAL A 182 -21.16 -7.93 5.88
C VAL A 182 -20.46 -7.78 7.23
N SER A 183 -19.34 -8.49 7.39
CA SER A 183 -18.49 -8.36 8.58
C SER A 183 -17.57 -7.16 8.42
N LEU A 184 -17.85 -6.09 9.14
CA LEU A 184 -17.06 -4.87 9.18
C LEU A 184 -16.00 -4.98 10.28
N VAL A 185 -14.74 -4.75 9.92
CA VAL A 185 -13.62 -4.66 10.86
C VAL A 185 -13.12 -3.23 10.86
N VAL A 186 -13.13 -2.60 12.03
CA VAL A 186 -12.63 -1.23 12.24
C VAL A 186 -11.39 -1.27 13.10
N ARG A 187 -10.29 -0.67 12.61
CA ARG A 187 -8.99 -0.65 13.29
C ARG A 187 -8.40 0.75 13.31
N ARG A 188 -7.94 1.18 14.47
CA ARG A 188 -7.13 2.39 14.66
C ARG A 188 -6.08 2.11 15.74
N LEU A 189 -4.85 2.57 15.54
CA LEU A 189 -3.80 2.43 16.56
C LEU A 189 -4.16 3.24 17.81
N GLY A 190 -3.92 2.64 18.99
CA GLY A 190 -4.37 3.18 20.28
C GLY A 190 -5.83 2.86 20.64
N TYR A 191 -6.55 2.13 19.80
CA TYR A 191 -7.93 1.71 20.03
C TYR A 191 -8.09 0.20 19.88
N ARG A 192 -9.03 -0.38 20.63
CA ARG A 192 -9.35 -1.80 20.47
C ARG A 192 -10.01 -2.03 19.12
N PRO A 193 -9.52 -2.99 18.30
CA PRO A 193 -10.15 -3.30 17.02
C PRO A 193 -11.56 -3.85 17.28
N ARG A 194 -12.53 -3.39 16.50
CA ARG A 194 -13.93 -3.77 16.64
C ARG A 194 -14.41 -4.47 15.38
N THR A 195 -15.02 -5.63 15.54
CA THR A 195 -15.65 -6.40 14.47
C THR A 195 -17.14 -6.47 14.70
N LEU A 196 -17.94 -6.17 13.68
CA LEU A 196 -19.39 -6.17 13.77
C LEU A 196 -20.05 -6.57 12.44
N GLN A 197 -21.21 -7.20 12.51
CA GLN A 197 -22.03 -7.49 11.34
C GLN A 197 -22.93 -6.29 11.05
N VAL A 198 -22.91 -5.80 9.81
CA VAL A 198 -23.70 -4.64 9.38
C VAL A 198 -24.42 -4.93 8.08
N ALA A 199 -25.58 -4.31 7.88
CA ALA A 199 -26.31 -4.41 6.62
C ALA A 199 -25.78 -3.38 5.62
N ALA A 200 -25.23 -3.86 4.51
CA ALA A 200 -24.87 -3.02 3.38
C ALA A 200 -26.02 -2.95 2.37
N GLY A 201 -26.24 -1.76 1.80
CA GLY A 201 -27.33 -1.55 0.85
C GLY A 201 -27.22 -0.22 0.11
N PRO A 202 -28.16 0.07 -0.80
CA PRO A 202 -28.16 1.32 -1.59
C PRO A 202 -28.52 2.57 -0.78
N SER A 203 -29.15 2.39 0.39
CA SER A 203 -29.39 3.45 1.38
C SER A 203 -29.11 2.87 2.77
N PRO A 204 -27.82 2.78 3.15
CA PRO A 204 -27.45 2.15 4.41
C PRO A 204 -27.75 3.08 5.60
N PRO A 205 -28.11 2.54 6.78
CA PRO A 205 -28.20 3.33 7.99
C PRO A 205 -26.84 3.95 8.32
N VAL A 206 -26.84 5.17 8.84
CA VAL A 206 -25.61 5.80 9.35
C VAL A 206 -25.22 5.10 10.65
N LEU A 207 -24.13 4.35 10.60
CA LEU A 207 -23.62 3.62 11.75
C LEU A 207 -22.90 4.56 12.71
N ASP A 208 -23.07 4.30 13.99
CA ASP A 208 -22.27 4.92 15.03
C ASP A 208 -21.30 3.90 15.63
N LEU A 209 -20.02 4.03 15.30
CA LEU A 209 -18.99 3.08 15.64
C LEU A 209 -18.11 3.64 16.75
N ILE A 210 -18.39 3.19 17.97
CA ILE A 210 -17.60 3.55 19.14
C ILE A 210 -16.39 2.60 19.23
N LEU A 211 -15.19 3.14 19.15
CA LEU A 211 -13.97 2.40 19.50
C LEU A 211 -13.58 2.74 20.94
N GLU A 212 -13.30 1.70 21.72
CA GLU A 212 -12.74 1.89 23.04
C GLU A 212 -11.29 2.35 22.90
N PRO A 213 -10.93 3.53 23.41
CA PRO A 213 -9.53 3.86 23.60
C PRO A 213 -8.93 2.74 24.40
N ILE A 214 -7.77 2.30 23.95
CA ILE A 214 -6.83 1.72 24.88
C ILE A 214 -6.48 2.99 25.71
N ALA A 215 -7.17 3.24 26.85
CA ALA A 215 -6.96 4.32 27.86
C ALA A 215 -5.74 4.17 28.81
N ALA A 216 -4.66 4.93 28.59
CA ALA A 216 -3.40 4.82 29.33
C ALA A 216 -3.52 5.38 30.75
N VAL A 217 -3.45 4.52 31.76
CA VAL A 217 -3.07 4.97 33.11
C VAL A 217 -1.55 4.92 33.17
N LEU A 218 -0.92 6.07 32.97
CA LEU A 218 0.46 6.27 33.41
C LEU A 218 0.42 6.30 34.94
N ARG A 219 0.76 5.18 35.58
CA ARG A 219 1.31 5.29 36.92
C ARG A 219 2.71 5.84 36.73
N ASP A 220 3.03 6.95 37.40
CA ASP A 220 4.42 7.31 37.66
C ASP A 220 5.07 6.10 38.32
N VAL A 221 5.84 5.35 37.54
CA VAL A 221 6.70 4.32 38.10
C VAL A 221 7.93 5.06 38.56
N THR A 222 7.89 5.53 39.81
CA THR A 222 9.11 5.78 40.57
C THR A 222 9.98 4.55 40.46
N VAL A 223 11.20 4.78 39.98
CA VAL A 223 12.24 3.80 39.68
C VAL A 223 12.40 2.81 40.83
N ALA A 224 11.97 1.57 40.60
CA ALA A 224 12.46 0.38 41.29
C ALA A 224 12.56 -0.75 40.26
N ALA A 225 13.77 -0.90 39.74
CA ALA A 225 14.32 -1.96 38.90
C ALA A 225 13.49 -3.27 38.78
N ARG A 226 12.42 -3.24 38.00
CA ARG A 226 11.87 -4.41 37.30
C ARG A 226 11.73 -4.03 35.83
N PRO A 227 12.29 -4.80 34.89
CA PRO A 227 12.14 -4.50 33.48
C PRO A 227 10.66 -4.42 33.12
N GLY A 228 10.24 -3.39 32.40
CA GLY A 228 8.86 -3.25 31.96
C GLY A 228 8.44 -4.40 31.01
N ALA A 229 7.13 -4.61 30.82
CA ALA A 229 6.60 -5.59 29.86
C ALA A 229 7.26 -5.50 28.48
N PHE A 230 7.50 -4.27 28.01
CA PHE A 230 8.23 -3.97 26.78
C PHE A 230 9.67 -4.51 26.78
N GLU A 231 10.42 -4.30 27.86
CA GLU A 231 11.81 -4.76 27.96
C GLU A 231 11.90 -6.28 28.01
N MET A 232 10.89 -6.95 28.57
CA MET A 232 10.83 -8.42 28.66
C MET A 232 10.44 -9.10 27.34
N THR A 233 9.56 -8.51 26.53
CA THR A 233 8.98 -9.19 25.35
C THR A 233 9.53 -8.74 24.01
N SER A 234 10.08 -7.52 23.92
CA SER A 234 10.54 -6.97 22.62
C SER A 234 11.94 -7.42 22.20
N GLY A 235 12.81 -7.75 23.17
CA GLY A 235 14.25 -7.92 22.94
C GLY A 235 14.99 -6.63 22.53
N PHE A 236 14.35 -5.45 22.67
CA PHE A 236 14.92 -4.15 22.29
C PHE A 236 16.24 -3.86 23.02
N SER A 237 16.27 -4.01 24.34
CA SER A 237 17.43 -3.68 25.17
C SER A 237 18.66 -4.52 24.81
N GLU A 238 18.45 -5.79 24.45
CA GLU A 238 19.53 -6.66 23.99
C GLU A 238 20.11 -6.19 22.65
N ARG A 239 19.24 -5.90 21.67
CA ARG A 239 19.67 -5.42 20.35
C ARG A 239 20.37 -4.06 20.44
N ARG A 240 19.86 -3.16 21.29
CA ARG A 240 20.50 -1.87 21.57
C ARG A 240 21.90 -2.05 22.16
N ARG A 241 22.09 -2.98 23.11
CA ARG A 241 23.41 -3.27 23.70
C ARG A 241 24.39 -3.84 22.68
N ARG A 242 23.91 -4.62 21.72
CA ARG A 242 24.74 -5.13 20.60
C ARG A 242 25.21 -4.01 19.66
N GLY A 243 24.51 -2.88 19.62
CA GLY A 243 24.97 -1.64 18.96
C GLY A 243 24.78 -1.59 17.44
N THR A 244 24.08 -2.56 16.85
CA THR A 244 23.81 -2.62 15.40
C THR A 244 22.48 -1.94 15.10
N GLY A 245 22.47 -0.86 14.30
CA GLY A 245 21.28 -0.06 13.99
C GLY A 245 21.16 1.22 14.84
N ALA A 246 20.09 1.99 14.64
CA ALA A 246 19.77 3.18 15.43
C ALA A 246 18.57 2.90 16.36
N PHE A 247 18.67 3.35 17.61
CA PHE A 247 17.72 3.03 18.67
C PHE A 247 17.25 4.29 19.38
N PHE A 248 15.94 4.42 19.51
CA PHE A 248 15.28 5.52 20.21
C PHE A 248 14.34 4.92 21.23
N ASP A 249 14.74 4.94 22.49
CA ASP A 249 13.86 4.59 23.62
C ASP A 249 12.95 5.77 23.98
N ARG A 250 12.03 5.56 24.92
CA ARG A 250 11.08 6.58 25.34
C ARG A 250 11.77 7.86 25.80
N ALA A 251 12.86 7.74 26.57
CA ALA A 251 13.63 8.88 27.04
C ALA A 251 14.32 9.65 25.88
N ALA A 252 14.73 8.97 24.82
CA ALA A 252 15.24 9.61 23.61
C ALA A 252 14.13 10.36 22.86
N LEU A 253 12.96 9.75 22.70
CA LEU A 253 11.80 10.38 22.04
C LEU A 253 11.29 11.60 22.84
N ASP A 254 11.23 11.51 24.16
CA ASP A 254 10.81 12.60 25.05
C ASP A 254 11.76 13.81 24.98
N ARG A 255 13.06 13.57 24.86
CA ARG A 255 14.06 14.64 24.66
C ARG A 255 13.97 15.25 23.28
N MET A 256 13.73 14.44 22.25
CA MET A 256 13.64 14.88 20.87
C MET A 256 12.35 15.67 20.58
N ARG A 257 11.24 15.33 21.24
CA ARG A 257 9.89 15.90 21.01
C ARG A 257 9.48 15.93 19.53
N PRO A 258 9.57 14.79 18.81
CA PRO A 258 9.20 14.72 17.40
C PRO A 258 7.71 15.05 17.23
N GLN A 259 7.37 15.78 16.17
CA GLN A 259 5.97 16.09 15.84
C GLN A 259 5.34 14.95 15.05
N THR A 260 6.13 14.28 14.21
CA THR A 260 5.73 13.07 13.50
C THR A 260 6.74 11.95 13.69
N LEU A 261 6.34 10.70 13.43
CA LEU A 261 7.23 9.55 13.55
C LEU A 261 8.45 9.70 12.63
N THR A 262 8.25 10.17 11.40
CA THR A 262 9.33 10.33 10.44
C THR A 262 10.37 11.38 10.83
N ASP A 263 10.07 12.31 11.76
CA ASP A 263 11.08 13.24 12.31
C ASP A 263 12.22 12.50 13.00
N VAL A 264 11.90 11.38 13.67
CA VAL A 264 12.92 10.51 14.28
C VAL A 264 13.81 9.93 13.20
N LEU A 265 13.21 9.46 12.10
CA LEU A 265 13.94 8.83 11.00
C LEU A 265 14.88 9.81 10.28
N ARG A 266 14.54 11.10 10.23
CA ARG A 266 15.40 12.16 9.66
C ARG A 266 16.73 12.30 10.40
N SER A 267 16.78 11.94 11.68
CA SER A 267 18.01 11.97 12.48
C SER A 267 18.95 10.78 12.23
N VAL A 268 18.49 9.75 11.50
CA VAL A 268 19.26 8.53 11.27
C VAL A 268 20.16 8.67 10.05
N GLY A 269 21.48 8.58 10.28
CA GLY A 269 22.46 8.61 9.21
C GLY A 269 22.23 7.51 8.16
N GLY A 270 22.12 7.91 6.89
CA GLY A 270 21.89 7.00 5.78
C GLY A 270 20.40 6.71 5.49
N ILE A 271 19.49 7.36 6.21
CA ILE A 271 18.05 7.37 5.92
C ILE A 271 17.66 8.75 5.39
N GLN A 272 16.85 8.77 4.34
CA GLN A 272 16.24 9.98 3.80
C GLN A 272 14.73 9.85 3.88
N VAL A 273 14.06 10.91 4.35
CA VAL A 273 12.59 10.94 4.37
C VAL A 273 12.12 11.81 3.21
N HIS A 274 11.47 11.18 2.24
CA HIS A 274 10.87 11.88 1.12
C HIS A 274 9.42 12.21 1.44
N THR A 275 9.00 13.43 1.11
CA THR A 275 7.57 13.78 1.15
C THR A 275 7.03 13.69 -0.27
N VAL A 276 6.04 12.84 -0.44
CA VAL A 276 5.38 12.50 -1.70
C VAL A 276 3.97 13.07 -1.69
N MET A 277 3.61 13.77 -2.75
CA MET A 277 2.21 14.17 -2.95
C MET A 277 1.38 12.96 -3.37
N THR A 278 0.23 12.78 -2.73
CA THR A 278 -0.77 11.78 -3.11
C THR A 278 -2.13 12.45 -3.25
N ARG A 279 -3.08 11.76 -3.87
CA ARG A 279 -4.50 12.18 -3.97
C ARG A 279 -5.22 12.39 -2.62
N TRP A 280 -4.58 12.02 -1.50
CA TRP A 280 -5.10 12.12 -0.13
C TRP A 280 -4.25 13.07 0.74
N GLY A 281 -3.33 13.81 0.12
CA GLY A 281 -2.40 14.73 0.79
C GLY A 281 -0.95 14.26 0.76
N HIS A 282 -0.13 14.85 1.62
CA HIS A 282 1.29 14.54 1.73
C HIS A 282 1.52 13.23 2.47
N GLN A 283 2.28 12.31 1.87
CA GLN A 283 2.73 11.08 2.49
C GLN A 283 4.26 11.09 2.61
N THR A 284 4.79 10.72 3.77
CA THR A 284 6.23 10.57 3.98
C THR A 284 6.68 9.13 3.78
N THR A 285 7.72 8.93 2.98
CA THR A 285 8.31 7.62 2.69
C THR A 285 9.81 7.66 3.01
N PRO A 286 10.28 6.93 4.03
CA PRO A 286 11.70 6.80 4.30
C PRO A 286 12.35 5.87 3.28
N SER A 287 13.56 6.23 2.85
CA SER A 287 14.40 5.46 1.95
C SER A 287 15.82 5.37 2.48
N SER A 288 16.54 4.33 2.04
CA SER A 288 17.96 4.17 2.33
C SER A 288 18.83 4.83 1.26
N THR A 289 19.85 5.58 1.66
CA THR A 289 20.77 6.26 0.73
C THR A 289 21.76 5.33 0.03
N ARG A 290 21.94 4.11 0.54
CA ARG A 290 22.94 3.15 0.04
C ARG A 290 22.44 2.24 -1.08
N ALA A 291 21.17 2.38 -1.48
CA ALA A 291 20.59 1.53 -2.49
C ALA A 291 20.56 2.21 -3.85
N SER A 292 21.37 1.69 -4.77
CA SER A 292 21.49 2.15 -6.14
C SER A 292 20.23 1.83 -6.95
N GLY A 293 19.37 2.82 -7.14
CA GLY A 293 18.21 2.79 -8.05
C GLY A 293 17.45 4.11 -8.01
N GLY A 294 17.20 4.74 -9.15
CA GLY A 294 16.70 6.12 -9.22
C GLY A 294 15.34 6.42 -8.54
N ALA A 295 15.18 7.72 -8.23
CA ALA A 295 14.03 8.49 -7.75
C ALA A 295 13.42 8.20 -6.36
N ILE A 296 13.17 6.95 -5.93
CA ILE A 296 12.85 6.56 -4.52
C ILE A 296 13.22 5.07 -4.39
N GLY A 297 14.49 4.73 -4.63
CA GLY A 297 14.86 3.38 -5.04
C GLY A 297 14.80 2.28 -3.99
N CYS A 298 14.64 2.61 -2.71
CA CYS A 298 14.71 1.62 -1.65
C CYS A 298 14.04 2.06 -0.35
N SER A 299 12.72 1.91 -0.29
CA SER A 299 11.91 2.23 0.90
C SER A 299 12.13 1.24 2.03
N LEU A 300 12.08 1.71 3.27
CA LEU A 300 12.14 0.84 4.45
C LEU A 300 10.78 0.18 4.69
N ASP A 301 10.79 -1.07 5.14
CA ASP A 301 9.58 -1.75 5.65
C ASP A 301 9.33 -1.38 7.12
N TYR A 302 8.09 -1.49 7.57
CA TYR A 302 7.73 -1.27 8.97
C TYR A 302 7.39 -2.58 9.66
N TYR A 303 7.78 -2.67 10.93
CA TYR A 303 7.29 -3.66 11.87
C TYR A 303 6.69 -2.95 13.06
N VAL A 304 5.55 -3.41 13.56
CA VAL A 304 4.93 -2.91 14.79
C VAL A 304 4.80 -4.08 15.75
N ASN A 305 5.37 -3.96 16.94
CA ASN A 305 5.36 -4.99 17.98
C ASN A 305 5.86 -6.36 17.49
N GLY A 306 6.86 -6.36 16.61
CA GLY A 306 7.44 -7.57 16.04
C GLY A 306 6.72 -8.15 14.82
N HIS A 307 5.61 -7.54 14.38
CA HIS A 307 4.86 -8.00 13.20
C HIS A 307 5.01 -7.03 12.03
N GLU A 308 5.08 -7.54 10.80
CA GLU A 308 5.14 -6.73 9.59
C GLU A 308 3.91 -5.80 9.51
N TYR A 309 4.16 -4.53 9.18
CA TYR A 309 3.15 -3.49 9.12
C TYR A 309 3.25 -2.74 7.79
N THR A 310 2.14 -2.64 7.08
CA THR A 310 2.04 -1.81 5.87
C THR A 310 1.27 -0.54 6.24
N PRO A 311 1.89 0.65 6.13
CA PRO A 311 1.20 1.91 6.37
C PRO A 311 -0.05 2.07 5.49
N THR A 312 -1.03 2.81 5.98
CA THR A 312 -2.21 3.17 5.19
C THR A 312 -1.84 4.13 4.05
N SER A 313 -2.80 4.42 3.16
CA SER A 313 -2.61 5.42 2.10
C SER A 313 -2.38 6.84 2.63
N LEU A 314 -2.58 7.08 3.94
CA LEU A 314 -2.28 8.36 4.60
C LEU A 314 -0.85 8.41 5.16
N GLY A 315 -0.13 7.29 5.15
CA GLY A 315 1.25 7.20 5.62
C GLY A 315 1.41 6.96 7.11
N ILE A 316 2.62 6.54 7.49
CA ILE A 316 2.93 6.12 8.86
C ILE A 316 2.71 7.22 9.91
N ASP A 317 2.98 8.48 9.54
CA ASP A 317 2.82 9.64 10.42
C ASP A 317 1.35 9.90 10.78
N ARG A 318 0.41 9.45 9.94
CA ARG A 318 -1.03 9.50 10.20
C ARG A 318 -1.54 8.24 10.87
N ASP A 319 -0.87 7.12 10.67
CA ASP A 319 -1.24 5.87 11.31
C ASP A 319 -0.96 5.91 12.81
N MET A 320 0.17 6.50 13.22
CA MET A 320 0.63 6.45 14.60
C MET A 320 1.32 7.74 15.05
N ALA A 321 0.87 8.27 16.17
CA ALA A 321 1.45 9.48 16.77
C ALA A 321 2.64 9.14 17.71
N PRO A 322 3.64 10.03 17.86
CA PRO A 322 4.84 9.75 18.66
C PRO A 322 4.62 9.45 20.15
N ASP A 323 3.51 9.90 20.72
CA ASP A 323 3.11 9.62 22.11
C ASP A 323 2.66 8.16 22.32
N GLN A 324 2.22 7.49 21.26
CA GLN A 324 1.81 6.08 21.26
C GLN A 324 3.00 5.11 21.19
N ILE A 325 4.22 5.63 21.03
CA ILE A 325 5.45 4.87 20.79
C ILE A 325 6.27 4.76 22.07
N GLU A 326 6.67 3.53 22.40
CA GLU A 326 7.61 3.22 23.48
C GLU A 326 9.05 3.26 22.96
N ALA A 327 9.31 2.68 21.79
CA ALA A 327 10.63 2.71 21.18
C ALA A 327 10.60 2.55 19.65
N ILE A 328 11.65 3.02 18.99
CA ILE A 328 11.90 2.85 17.56
C ILE A 328 13.30 2.25 17.36
N GLU A 329 13.40 1.25 16.49
CA GLU A 329 14.64 0.70 15.98
C GLU A 329 14.69 0.93 14.47
N VAL A 330 15.83 1.37 13.95
CA VAL A 330 16.04 1.58 12.52
C VAL A 330 17.26 0.81 12.09
N TYR A 331 17.06 -0.10 11.14
CA TYR A 331 18.10 -0.96 10.61
C TYR A 331 18.28 -0.72 9.13
N LYS A 332 19.51 -0.51 8.67
CA LYS A 332 19.81 -0.57 7.23
C LYS A 332 19.92 -2.02 6.79
N ALA A 333 19.87 -2.30 5.48
CA ALA A 333 19.85 -3.64 4.92
C ALA A 333 20.83 -4.66 5.52
N SER A 334 22.08 -4.26 5.82
CA SER A 334 23.12 -5.13 6.39
C SER A 334 23.03 -5.33 7.92
N GLU A 335 22.15 -4.57 8.57
CA GLU A 335 22.02 -4.49 10.03
C GLU A 335 20.77 -5.22 10.53
N ILE A 336 19.91 -5.71 9.63
CA ILE A 336 18.58 -6.25 9.94
C ILE A 336 18.72 -7.56 10.74
N PRO A 337 18.15 -7.61 11.96
CA PRO A 337 18.09 -8.83 12.74
C PRO A 337 17.28 -9.94 12.02
N PRO A 338 17.63 -11.24 12.20
CA PRO A 338 16.96 -12.33 11.49
C PRO A 338 15.43 -12.37 11.62
N GLN A 339 14.90 -11.97 12.77
CA GLN A 339 13.46 -11.91 13.04
C GLN A 339 12.70 -10.85 12.23
N PHE A 340 13.41 -9.90 11.61
CA PHE A 340 12.83 -8.83 10.78
C PHE A 340 13.27 -8.93 9.32
N LEU A 341 13.91 -10.04 8.93
CA LEU A 341 14.22 -10.33 7.54
C LEU A 341 12.94 -10.74 6.79
N GLY A 342 12.28 -9.75 6.18
CA GLY A 342 11.11 -9.96 5.32
C GLY A 342 11.46 -10.05 3.83
N ARG A 343 10.47 -10.43 3.00
CA ARG A 343 10.63 -10.53 1.53
C ARG A 343 10.97 -9.19 0.85
N ARG A 344 10.63 -8.07 1.49
CA ARG A 344 10.81 -6.70 0.99
C ARG A 344 11.90 -5.90 1.72
N SER A 345 12.51 -6.48 2.76
CA SER A 345 13.39 -5.78 3.71
C SER A 345 14.80 -5.51 3.16
N ARG A 346 14.94 -5.43 1.84
CA ARG A 346 16.21 -5.26 1.11
C ARG A 346 16.86 -3.89 1.34
N CYS A 347 16.09 -2.94 1.86
CA CYS A 347 16.48 -1.53 2.00
C CYS A 347 16.77 -1.13 3.45
N GLY A 348 16.22 -1.88 4.39
CA GLY A 348 16.18 -1.54 5.80
C GLY A 348 14.77 -1.74 6.37
N VAL A 349 14.69 -1.70 7.70
CA VAL A 349 13.42 -1.82 8.43
C VAL A 349 13.35 -0.79 9.54
N VAL A 350 12.14 -0.31 9.81
CA VAL A 350 11.79 0.49 10.98
C VAL A 350 10.93 -0.39 11.89
N VAL A 351 11.43 -0.73 13.07
CA VAL A 351 10.69 -1.50 14.08
C VAL A 351 10.16 -0.53 15.11
N ILE A 352 8.86 -0.62 15.35
CA ILE A 352 8.12 0.24 16.25
C ILE A 352 7.58 -0.62 17.38
N TRP A 353 7.82 -0.17 18.60
CA TRP A 353 7.21 -0.77 19.78
C TRP A 353 6.20 0.22 20.33
N THR A 354 4.94 -0.18 20.33
CA THR A 354 3.88 0.63 20.91
C THR A 354 3.87 0.47 22.41
N ARG A 355 3.34 1.45 23.13
CA ARG A 355 3.17 1.35 24.58
C ARG A 355 2.17 0.23 24.91
N TYR A 356 2.64 -0.86 25.51
CA TYR A 356 1.77 -1.91 26.06
C TYR A 356 1.14 -1.46 27.37
N ARG A 357 -0.08 -1.92 27.62
CA ARG A 357 -0.64 -1.87 28.98
C ARG A 357 -0.26 -3.09 29.79
N ALA A 358 -0.06 -2.88 31.08
CA ALA A 358 0.07 -3.96 32.06
C ALA A 358 -1.11 -4.96 32.06
N HIS A 359 -2.29 -4.61 31.52
CA HIS A 359 -3.44 -5.52 31.37
C HIS A 359 -3.28 -6.52 30.20
N GLU A 360 -2.37 -6.30 29.26
CA GLU A 360 -2.19 -7.13 28.06
C GLU A 360 -1.06 -8.16 28.20
N LEU A 361 -0.47 -8.29 29.40
CA LEU A 361 0.44 -9.38 29.71
C LEU A 361 -0.35 -10.69 29.86
N PRO A 362 0.04 -11.78 29.16
CA PRO A 362 -0.40 -13.11 29.58
C PRO A 362 0.04 -13.31 31.04
N ARG A 363 -0.89 -13.74 31.89
CA ARG A 363 -0.59 -14.08 33.29
C ARG A 363 0.38 -15.24 33.38
#